data_AF-A0A1R3W265-F1
#
_entry.id   AF-A0A1R3W265-F1
#
_cell.length_a   1.000
_cell.length_b   1.000
_cell.length_c   1.000
_cell.angle_alpha   90.00
_cell.angle_beta   90.00
_cell.angle_gamma   90.00
#
_symmetry.space_group_name_H-M   'P 1'
#
loop_
_entity.id
_entity.type
_entity.pdbx_description
1 polymer ?
#
loop_
_entity_poly.entity_id
_entity_poly.type
_entity_poly.pdbx_seq_one_letter_code
_entity_poly.pdbx_strand_id
1 'polypeptide(L)'
;MPDERMTDAELDRLLAASSPYPTRDTALDARAEARLRALLAERPQRRRRRFAVSVSVPVLAAAVVALLVVLVVAPFSATSPAAADALRPLQLAASGLTVAEQVTRAQEQLADGSGPATPERRAVTVAWYAHVQMDGPDAGAVISPEVETWTWNEDFSANLRVTAGRAYTPAVDGSELPVRADLSPAGTVLRDDDFPASDFVVDGEPPPWMVAGDSADFYRTYLREAYTVAGEDPSAVLRAVGDLKAWWTLTDAQEANILEALRDYPGIELRGVTQDRGGRDVFALSAVTSAGLHEEMLLVSLDTGRIVGSETTYLGDDPEIPMAPNTVMSYRLWDLADG
;
A
#
# COMPACT_ATOMS: atom_id res chain seq x y z
N MET A 1 -27.17 43.13 0.94
CA MET A 1 -26.46 41.84 0.80
C MET A 1 -26.94 40.95 1.94
N PRO A 2 -28.01 40.16 1.77
CA PRO A 2 -28.42 39.21 2.79
C PRO A 2 -27.49 37.99 2.76
N ASP A 3 -27.08 37.58 3.96
CA ASP A 3 -26.23 36.43 4.29
C ASP A 3 -27.02 35.14 4.03
N GLU A 4 -26.74 34.46 2.92
CA GLU A 4 -27.43 33.22 2.52
C GLU A 4 -26.81 32.05 3.28
N ARG A 5 -27.25 31.87 4.52
CA ARG A 5 -26.85 30.72 5.34
C ARG A 5 -27.56 29.48 4.81
N MET A 6 -26.77 28.54 4.30
CA MET A 6 -27.22 27.22 3.89
C MET A 6 -28.03 26.58 5.00
N THR A 7 -29.28 26.21 4.70
CA THR A 7 -30.18 25.58 5.68
C THR A 7 -29.80 24.12 5.86
N ASP A 8 -30.06 23.55 7.04
CA ASP A 8 -29.77 22.12 7.32
C ASP A 8 -30.47 21.20 6.30
N ALA A 9 -31.65 21.57 5.82
CA ALA A 9 -32.36 20.83 4.79
C ALA A 9 -31.68 20.89 3.41
N GLU A 10 -30.99 22.00 3.11
CA GLU A 10 -30.18 22.15 1.90
C GLU A 10 -28.91 21.32 2.00
N LEU A 11 -28.27 21.32 3.17
CA LEU A 11 -27.09 20.53 3.47
C LEU A 11 -27.39 19.03 3.39
N ASP A 12 -28.49 18.57 4.01
CA ASP A 12 -28.93 17.18 3.95
C ASP A 12 -29.24 16.73 2.51
N ARG A 13 -29.83 17.62 1.71
CA ARG A 13 -30.12 17.34 0.30
C ARG A 13 -28.84 17.23 -0.53
N LEU A 14 -27.83 18.07 -0.26
CA LEU A 14 -26.53 18.01 -0.93
C LEU A 14 -25.75 16.74 -0.53
N LEU A 15 -25.75 16.38 0.75
CA LEU A 15 -25.11 15.16 1.26
C LEU A 15 -25.76 13.88 0.71
N ALA A 16 -27.09 13.86 0.61
CA ALA A 16 -27.82 12.76 -0.02
C ALA A 16 -27.53 12.65 -1.52
N ALA A 17 -27.38 13.79 -2.21
CA ALA A 17 -27.05 13.83 -3.64
C ALA A 17 -25.58 13.44 -3.91
N SER A 18 -24.68 13.62 -2.94
CA SER A 18 -23.26 13.26 -3.05
C SER A 18 -22.93 11.86 -2.52
N SER A 19 -23.92 11.10 -2.01
CA SER A 19 -23.68 9.76 -1.48
C SER A 19 -23.56 8.75 -2.63
N PRO A 20 -22.39 8.09 -2.81
CA PRO A 20 -22.21 7.10 -3.89
C PRO A 20 -23.01 5.82 -3.68
N TYR A 21 -23.65 5.67 -2.52
CA TYR A 21 -24.60 4.61 -2.22
C TYR A 21 -25.94 5.24 -1.83
N PRO A 22 -27.05 4.97 -2.54
CA PRO A 22 -28.36 5.43 -2.11
C PRO A 22 -28.69 4.81 -0.76
N THR A 23 -28.97 5.65 0.24
CA THR A 23 -29.44 5.21 1.56
C THR A 23 -30.75 4.45 1.35
N ARG A 24 -30.67 3.11 1.42
CA ARG A 24 -31.88 2.32 1.64
C ARG A 24 -32.30 2.59 3.07
N ASP A 25 -33.48 3.16 3.19
CA ASP A 25 -34.17 3.42 4.46
C ASP A 25 -34.69 2.09 5.05
N THR A 26 -33.79 1.12 5.18
CA THR A 26 -34.06 -0.12 5.87
C THR A 26 -33.83 0.14 7.35
N ALA A 27 -34.92 0.13 8.11
CA ALA A 27 -34.88 0.15 9.56
C ALA A 27 -33.86 -0.89 10.05
N LEU A 28 -32.94 -0.46 10.92
CA LEU A 28 -31.96 -1.34 11.53
C LEU A 28 -32.68 -2.52 12.19
N ASP A 29 -32.18 -3.74 11.98
CA ASP A 29 -32.71 -4.87 12.71
C ASP A 29 -32.43 -4.75 14.22
N ALA A 30 -33.19 -5.47 15.03
CA ALA A 30 -33.11 -5.38 16.50
C ALA A 30 -31.72 -5.73 17.05
N ARG A 31 -30.92 -6.51 16.30
CA ARG A 31 -29.56 -6.90 16.71
C ARG A 31 -28.56 -5.78 16.43
N ALA A 32 -28.66 -5.12 15.28
CA ALA A 32 -27.89 -3.94 14.92
C ALA A 32 -28.20 -2.79 15.87
N GLU A 33 -29.47 -2.60 16.22
CA GLU A 33 -29.89 -1.56 17.17
C GLU A 33 -29.36 -1.82 18.59
N ALA A 34 -29.34 -3.09 19.04
CA ALA A 34 -28.75 -3.46 20.33
C ALA A 34 -27.23 -3.25 20.36
N ARG A 35 -26.52 -3.54 19.26
CA ARG A 35 -25.07 -3.34 19.13
C ARG A 35 -24.70 -1.85 19.11
N LEU A 36 -25.49 -1.02 18.41
CA LEU A 36 -25.32 0.43 18.41
C LEU A 36 -25.53 1.01 19.82
N ARG A 37 -26.57 0.57 20.54
CA ARG A 37 -26.78 1.00 21.94
C ARG A 37 -25.64 0.57 22.87
N ALA A 38 -25.05 -0.60 22.65
CA ALA A 38 -23.89 -1.07 23.43
C ALA A 38 -22.66 -0.19 23.19
N LEU A 39 -22.35 0.13 21.92
CA LEU A 39 -21.24 1.00 21.54
C LEU A 39 -21.40 2.43 22.09
N LEU A 40 -22.62 2.96 22.06
CA LEU A 40 -22.91 4.29 22.63
C LEU A 40 -22.92 4.31 24.16
N ALA A 41 -23.15 3.16 24.81
CA ALA A 41 -23.13 3.01 26.26
C ALA A 41 -21.70 2.82 26.81
N GLU A 42 -20.75 2.38 25.98
CA GLU A 42 -19.33 2.27 26.33
C GLU A 42 -18.67 3.66 26.40
N ARG A 43 -18.83 4.34 27.54
CA ARG A 43 -17.97 5.47 27.89
C ARG A 43 -16.58 4.93 28.26
N PRO A 44 -15.49 5.37 27.59
CA PRO A 44 -14.15 4.95 27.96
C PRO A 44 -13.81 5.45 29.37
N GLN A 45 -13.66 4.52 30.31
CA GLN A 45 -13.15 4.83 31.64
C GLN A 45 -11.65 5.16 31.56
N ARG A 46 -11.34 6.46 31.40
CA ARG A 46 -9.97 6.98 31.51
C ARG A 46 -9.41 6.74 32.91
N ARG A 47 -8.62 5.67 33.06
CA ARG A 47 -7.74 5.46 34.22
C ARG A 47 -6.67 6.56 34.24
N ARG A 48 -6.86 7.56 35.09
CA ARG A 48 -5.86 8.61 35.36
C ARG A 48 -4.64 7.99 36.07
N ARG A 49 -3.54 7.80 35.36
CA ARG A 49 -2.19 7.75 35.97
C ARG A 49 -1.50 9.07 35.69
N ARG A 50 -1.18 9.78 36.77
CA ARG A 50 -0.41 11.03 36.77
C ARG A 50 1.05 10.69 36.55
N PHE A 51 1.63 11.12 35.44
CA PHE A 51 3.06 11.43 35.34
C PHE A 51 3.18 12.75 34.59
N ALA A 52 3.76 13.71 35.28
CA ALA A 52 4.04 15.05 34.80
C ALA A 52 5.50 15.08 34.35
N VAL A 53 5.75 15.27 33.07
CA VAL A 53 6.92 15.99 32.54
C VAL A 53 6.46 16.69 31.26
N SER A 54 6.59 18.01 31.27
CA SER A 54 6.30 18.94 30.19
C SER A 54 7.47 19.00 29.22
N VAL A 55 7.25 18.63 27.96
CA VAL A 55 7.94 19.20 26.81
C VAL A 55 6.87 19.44 25.75
N SER A 56 6.64 20.71 25.45
CA SER A 56 5.68 21.16 24.46
C SER A 56 6.29 20.99 23.07
N VAL A 57 5.91 19.93 22.38
CA VAL A 57 6.03 19.84 20.92
C VAL A 57 4.61 20.04 20.38
N PRO A 58 4.38 20.95 19.42
CA PRO A 58 3.06 21.11 18.83
C PRO A 58 2.71 19.80 18.12
N VAL A 59 1.75 19.07 18.69
CA VAL A 59 1.12 17.91 18.07
C VAL A 59 0.28 18.44 16.92
N LEU A 60 0.88 18.56 15.74
CA LEU A 60 0.11 18.63 14.51
C LEU A 60 -0.55 17.25 14.37
N ALA A 61 -1.87 17.24 14.39
CA ALA A 61 -2.66 16.03 14.27
C ALA A 61 -2.50 15.46 12.86
N ALA A 62 -1.51 14.59 12.69
CA ALA A 62 -1.29 13.84 11.46
C ALA A 62 -2.42 12.80 11.33
N ALA A 63 -3.47 13.16 10.59
CA ALA A 63 -4.29 12.19 9.91
C ALA A 63 -3.46 11.64 8.75
N VAL A 64 -2.59 10.66 9.03
CA VAL A 64 -1.99 9.86 7.97
C VAL A 64 -3.11 9.01 7.40
N VAL A 65 -3.68 9.50 6.30
CA VAL A 65 -4.48 8.69 5.39
C VAL A 65 -3.56 7.57 4.95
N ALA A 66 -3.79 6.36 5.48
CA ALA A 66 -3.39 5.16 4.78
C ALA A 66 -4.08 5.23 3.42
N LEU A 67 -3.34 5.68 2.41
CA LEU A 67 -3.82 5.71 1.04
C LEU A 67 -3.85 4.25 0.58
N LEU A 68 -4.84 3.51 1.05
CA LEU A 68 -5.39 2.40 0.33
C LEU A 68 -5.89 3.01 -0.99
N VAL A 69 -5.05 2.99 -2.02
CA VAL A 69 -5.50 3.14 -3.39
C VAL A 69 -6.35 1.90 -3.67
N VAL A 70 -7.60 1.94 -3.22
CA VAL A 70 -8.65 1.11 -3.79
C VAL A 70 -8.89 1.71 -5.17
N LEU A 71 -8.22 1.16 -6.17
CA LEU A 71 -8.46 1.51 -7.56
C LEU A 71 -9.88 1.07 -7.93
N VAL A 72 -10.86 1.93 -7.68
CA VAL A 72 -12.24 1.73 -8.15
C VAL A 72 -12.27 2.10 -9.63
N VAL A 73 -12.02 1.12 -10.49
CA VAL A 73 -12.29 1.28 -11.91
C VAL A 73 -13.80 1.09 -12.13
N ALA A 74 -14.40 2.05 -12.84
CA ALA A 74 -15.82 2.07 -13.23
C ALA A 74 -16.25 0.76 -13.96
N PRO A 75 -17.56 0.41 -13.96
CA PRO A 75 -18.02 -0.95 -14.26
C PRO A 75 -17.78 -1.30 -15.73
N PHE A 76 -16.90 -2.28 -15.93
CA PHE A 76 -16.66 -2.91 -17.22
C PHE A 76 -17.94 -3.60 -17.70
N SER A 77 -18.25 -3.45 -18.99
CA SER A 77 -19.41 -4.07 -19.63
C SER A 77 -18.95 -5.27 -20.47
N ALA A 78 -19.00 -6.50 -19.95
CA ALA A 78 -19.26 -7.72 -20.73
C ALA A 78 -19.14 -9.01 -19.90
N THR A 79 -20.12 -9.87 -20.12
CA THR A 79 -20.39 -11.17 -19.50
C THR A 79 -19.28 -12.21 -19.72
N SER A 80 -18.53 -12.55 -18.68
CA SER A 80 -17.89 -13.87 -18.56
C SER A 80 -17.60 -14.16 -17.08
N PRO A 81 -18.04 -15.31 -16.53
CA PRO A 81 -17.82 -15.63 -15.13
C PRO A 81 -16.32 -15.75 -14.86
N ALA A 82 -15.79 -14.91 -13.99
CA ALA A 82 -14.41 -14.93 -13.57
C ALA A 82 -14.18 -16.17 -12.69
N ALA A 83 -13.57 -17.22 -13.26
CA ALA A 83 -12.97 -18.27 -12.46
C ALA A 83 -11.73 -17.68 -11.77
N ALA A 84 -11.70 -17.77 -10.44
CA ALA A 84 -10.67 -17.19 -9.59
C ALA A 84 -9.35 -17.97 -9.67
N ASP A 85 -8.43 -17.55 -10.53
CA ASP A 85 -7.01 -17.92 -10.43
C ASP A 85 -6.22 -16.68 -10.01
N ALA A 86 -6.21 -16.43 -8.71
CA ALA A 86 -5.37 -15.38 -8.14
C ALA A 86 -3.90 -15.85 -8.05
N LEU A 87 -2.97 -14.89 -8.01
CA LEU A 87 -1.55 -15.16 -7.90
C LEU A 87 -1.25 -15.96 -6.62
N ARG A 88 -0.44 -17.00 -6.76
CA ARG A 88 0.11 -17.72 -5.60
C ARG A 88 1.26 -16.93 -4.97
N PRO A 89 1.41 -16.97 -3.63
CA PRO A 89 2.53 -16.33 -2.94
C PRO A 89 3.88 -16.87 -3.40
N LEU A 90 4.92 -16.04 -3.29
CA LEU A 90 6.28 -16.48 -3.58
C LEU A 90 6.68 -17.67 -2.69
N GLN A 91 7.40 -18.62 -3.27
CA GLN A 91 7.99 -19.74 -2.51
C GLN A 91 9.40 -19.34 -2.09
N LEU A 92 9.66 -19.31 -0.79
CA LEU A 92 10.95 -18.88 -0.24
C LEU A 92 11.73 -20.06 0.33
N ALA A 93 13.03 -20.08 0.03
CA ALA A 93 14.00 -20.95 0.68
C ALA A 93 14.57 -20.29 1.94
N ALA A 94 14.90 -21.07 2.96
CA ALA A 94 15.54 -20.55 4.15
C ALA A 94 16.91 -19.94 3.82
N SER A 95 17.19 -18.73 4.32
CA SER A 95 18.48 -18.04 4.12
C SER A 95 19.58 -18.56 5.06
N GLY A 96 19.20 -19.06 6.24
CA GLY A 96 20.12 -19.40 7.33
C GLY A 96 20.71 -18.18 8.05
N LEU A 97 20.25 -16.97 7.73
CA LEU A 97 20.72 -15.71 8.31
C LEU A 97 19.64 -15.07 9.19
N THR A 98 20.05 -14.14 10.05
CA THR A 98 19.15 -13.25 10.78
C THR A 98 18.77 -12.02 9.95
N VAL A 99 17.71 -11.31 10.32
CA VAL A 99 17.34 -10.01 9.72
C VAL A 99 18.54 -9.06 9.75
N ALA A 100 19.20 -8.95 10.90
CA ALA A 100 20.35 -8.06 11.09
C ALA A 100 21.51 -8.37 10.13
N GLU A 101 21.88 -9.64 9.98
CA GLU A 101 22.94 -10.06 9.05
C GLU A 101 22.56 -9.78 7.60
N GLN A 102 21.30 -10.04 7.23
CA GLN A 102 20.82 -9.83 5.87
C GLN A 102 20.75 -8.34 5.51
N VAL A 103 20.28 -7.49 6.44
CA VAL A 103 20.29 -6.04 6.29
C VAL A 103 21.71 -5.50 6.16
N THR A 104 22.66 -5.96 6.99
CA THR A 104 24.06 -5.53 6.86
C THR A 104 24.64 -5.84 5.48
N ARG A 105 24.38 -7.04 4.93
CA ARG A 105 24.82 -7.37 3.57
C ARG A 105 24.17 -6.48 2.50
N ALA A 106 22.89 -6.18 2.63
CA ALA A 106 22.21 -5.28 1.70
C ALA A 106 22.80 -3.86 1.75
N GLN A 107 23.12 -3.36 2.94
CA GLN A 107 23.77 -2.06 3.11
C GLN A 107 25.18 -2.03 2.50
N GLU A 108 25.93 -3.13 2.57
CA GLU A 108 27.23 -3.26 1.87
C GLU A 108 27.05 -3.15 0.35
N GLN A 109 26.04 -3.81 -0.23
CA GLN A 109 25.76 -3.69 -1.67
C GLN A 109 25.32 -2.26 -2.07
N LEU A 110 24.51 -1.60 -1.24
CA LEU A 110 24.08 -0.22 -1.47
C LEU A 110 25.25 0.77 -1.41
N ALA A 111 26.26 0.51 -0.58
CA ALA A 111 27.43 1.37 -0.49
C ALA A 111 28.28 1.37 -1.78
N ASP A 112 28.29 0.24 -2.49
CA ASP A 112 28.97 0.05 -3.78
C ASP A 112 28.05 0.26 -4.99
N GLY A 113 26.77 0.59 -4.73
CA GLY A 113 25.72 0.73 -5.73
C GLY A 113 25.87 1.94 -6.65
N SER A 114 25.17 1.88 -7.78
CA SER A 114 25.10 2.96 -8.78
C SER A 114 23.69 3.55 -8.88
N GLY A 115 22.96 3.59 -7.78
CA GLY A 115 21.67 4.25 -7.68
C GLY A 115 21.73 5.75 -7.98
N PRO A 116 20.57 6.43 -8.00
CA PRO A 116 20.55 7.86 -8.26
C PRO A 116 21.29 8.62 -7.15
N ALA A 117 22.02 9.67 -7.53
CA ALA A 117 22.78 10.49 -6.59
C ALA A 117 21.90 11.40 -5.72
N THR A 118 20.68 11.68 -6.17
CA THR A 118 19.67 12.49 -5.48
C THR A 118 18.31 11.81 -5.61
N PRO A 119 17.41 11.92 -4.61
CA PRO A 119 16.07 11.37 -4.73
C PRO A 119 15.33 12.00 -5.90
N GLU A 120 14.68 11.18 -6.72
CA GLU A 120 13.92 11.66 -7.86
C GLU A 120 12.44 11.78 -7.53
N ARG A 121 11.88 12.89 -7.96
CA ARG A 121 10.47 13.26 -7.88
C ARG A 121 9.59 12.48 -8.88
N ARG A 122 9.89 11.20 -9.01
CA ARG A 122 9.34 10.26 -9.96
C ARG A 122 9.46 8.86 -9.40
N ALA A 123 8.44 8.03 -9.61
CA ALA A 123 8.50 6.60 -9.31
C ALA A 123 7.80 5.83 -10.44
N VAL A 124 8.40 4.70 -10.81
CA VAL A 124 7.81 3.75 -11.76
C VAL A 124 7.56 2.44 -11.01
N THR A 125 6.30 2.03 -10.94
CA THR A 125 5.88 0.79 -10.29
C THR A 125 5.23 -0.10 -11.32
N VAL A 126 5.70 -1.34 -11.44
CA VAL A 126 4.93 -2.39 -12.12
C VAL A 126 4.13 -3.11 -11.05
N ALA A 127 2.81 -3.03 -11.14
CA ALA A 127 1.91 -3.53 -10.13
C ALA A 127 0.93 -4.57 -10.70
N TRP A 128 0.55 -5.49 -9.83
CA TRP A 128 -0.50 -6.47 -10.06
C TRP A 128 -1.43 -6.39 -8.88
N TYR A 129 -2.67 -6.00 -9.13
CA TYR A 129 -3.71 -5.95 -8.11
C TYR A 129 -4.75 -7.03 -8.38
N ALA A 130 -5.19 -7.71 -7.33
CA ALA A 130 -6.41 -8.49 -7.40
C ALA A 130 -7.61 -7.52 -7.41
N HIS A 131 -8.19 -7.29 -8.59
CA HIS A 131 -9.44 -6.54 -8.69
C HIS A 131 -10.58 -7.47 -8.30
N VAL A 132 -11.03 -7.40 -7.04
CA VAL A 132 -12.13 -8.22 -6.53
C VAL A 132 -13.47 -7.53 -6.78
N GLN A 133 -14.27 -8.10 -7.68
CA GLN A 133 -15.66 -7.71 -7.87
C GLN A 133 -16.55 -8.59 -6.97
N MET A 134 -17.28 -7.98 -6.03
CA MET A 134 -18.10 -8.69 -5.03
C MET A 134 -19.48 -9.11 -5.54
N ASP A 135 -20.05 -8.37 -6.50
CA ASP A 135 -21.43 -8.55 -6.99
C ASP A 135 -21.51 -8.50 -8.52
N GLY A 136 -22.54 -9.13 -9.08
CA GLY A 136 -22.86 -9.10 -10.52
C GLY A 136 -22.35 -10.31 -11.31
N PRO A 137 -22.65 -10.39 -12.62
CA PRO A 137 -22.26 -11.51 -13.48
C PRO A 137 -20.74 -11.65 -13.66
N ASP A 138 -19.98 -10.62 -13.28
CA ASP A 138 -18.53 -10.53 -13.40
C ASP A 138 -17.82 -10.61 -12.03
N ALA A 139 -18.52 -11.09 -10.98
CA ALA A 139 -17.92 -11.31 -9.66
C ALA A 139 -16.71 -12.27 -9.75
N GLY A 140 -15.57 -11.86 -9.18
CA GLY A 140 -14.30 -12.59 -9.19
C GLY A 140 -13.08 -11.67 -9.12
N ALA A 141 -11.88 -12.25 -9.18
CA ALA A 141 -10.61 -11.53 -9.15
C ALA A 141 -9.95 -11.49 -10.54
N VAL A 142 -9.71 -10.29 -11.09
CA VAL A 142 -8.87 -10.12 -12.29
C VAL A 142 -7.52 -9.56 -11.85
N ILE A 143 -6.44 -10.12 -12.37
CA ILE A 143 -5.08 -9.59 -12.17
C ILE A 143 -4.61 -9.04 -13.51
N SER A 144 -4.51 -7.71 -13.60
CA SER A 144 -3.90 -7.04 -14.74
C SER A 144 -2.57 -6.45 -14.30
N PRO A 145 -1.47 -6.69 -15.04
CA PRO A 145 -0.25 -5.93 -14.86
C PRO A 145 -0.51 -4.48 -15.27
N GLU A 146 -0.10 -3.55 -14.44
CA GLU A 146 -0.15 -2.12 -14.70
C GLU A 146 1.24 -1.54 -14.49
N VAL A 147 1.58 -0.54 -15.29
CA VAL A 147 2.76 0.30 -15.07
C VAL A 147 2.26 1.66 -14.64
N GLU A 148 2.45 1.97 -13.37
CA GLU A 148 2.15 3.25 -12.77
C GLU A 148 3.42 4.11 -12.80
N THR A 149 3.31 5.31 -13.36
CA THR A 149 4.37 6.33 -13.29
C THR A 149 3.82 7.53 -12.56
N TRP A 150 4.33 7.76 -11.35
CA TRP A 150 4.13 8.99 -10.62
C TRP A 150 5.22 9.99 -10.95
N THR A 151 4.83 11.23 -11.16
CA THR A 151 5.74 12.38 -11.19
C THR A 151 5.13 13.51 -10.39
N TRP A 152 5.93 14.29 -9.68
CA TRP A 152 5.43 15.48 -9.00
C TRP A 152 6.39 16.67 -9.16
N ASN A 153 5.84 17.86 -9.02
CA ASN A 153 6.55 19.10 -9.14
C ASN A 153 7.00 19.60 -7.76
N GLU A 154 7.80 20.66 -7.73
CA GLU A 154 8.26 21.28 -6.48
C GLU A 154 7.11 21.91 -5.68
N ASP A 155 6.01 22.25 -6.34
CA ASP A 155 4.80 22.78 -5.71
C ASP A 155 3.86 21.68 -5.19
N PHE A 156 4.26 20.41 -5.28
CA PHE A 156 3.48 19.22 -4.91
C PHE A 156 2.28 18.91 -5.81
N SER A 157 2.12 19.59 -6.95
CA SER A 157 1.26 19.04 -8.01
C SER A 157 1.85 17.74 -8.54
N ALA A 158 1.01 16.77 -8.89
CA ALA A 158 1.45 15.46 -9.34
C ALA A 158 0.73 15.03 -10.61
N ASN A 159 1.35 14.15 -11.37
CA ASN A 159 0.75 13.42 -12.46
C ASN A 159 0.91 11.92 -12.21
N LEU A 160 -0.17 11.17 -12.36
CA LEU A 160 -0.19 9.71 -12.38
C LEU A 160 -0.57 9.24 -13.77
N ARG A 161 0.38 8.56 -14.42
CA ARG A 161 0.13 7.86 -15.66
C ARG A 161 0.12 6.36 -15.43
N VAL A 162 -0.98 5.70 -15.76
CA VAL A 162 -1.13 4.25 -15.69
C VAL A 162 -1.23 3.69 -17.10
N THR A 163 -0.37 2.74 -17.43
CA THR A 163 -0.42 2.01 -18.71
C THR A 163 -0.59 0.51 -18.47
N ALA A 164 -1.21 -0.18 -19.41
CA ALA A 164 -1.29 -1.64 -19.37
C ALA A 164 0.14 -2.21 -19.41
N GLY A 165 0.47 -3.06 -18.44
CA GLY A 165 1.76 -3.76 -18.38
C GLY A 165 1.78 -5.00 -19.26
N ARG A 166 2.96 -5.63 -19.34
CA ARG A 166 3.06 -7.00 -19.89
C ARG A 166 2.67 -7.99 -18.80
N ALA A 167 1.85 -8.98 -19.14
CA ALA A 167 1.58 -10.10 -18.23
C ALA A 167 2.90 -10.86 -18.04
N TYR A 168 3.49 -10.75 -16.87
CA TYR A 168 4.61 -11.61 -16.50
C TYR A 168 4.05 -12.97 -16.13
N THR A 169 4.50 -13.99 -16.86
CA THR A 169 4.35 -15.38 -16.45
C THR A 169 5.19 -15.60 -15.19
N PRO A 170 4.63 -16.11 -14.07
CA PRO A 170 5.44 -16.52 -12.93
C PRO A 170 6.41 -17.62 -13.39
N ALA A 171 7.71 -17.34 -13.40
CA ALA A 171 8.72 -18.27 -13.88
C ALA A 171 8.96 -19.48 -12.96
N VAL A 172 8.14 -19.69 -11.92
CA VAL A 172 8.45 -20.68 -10.87
C VAL A 172 7.74 -22.03 -11.09
N ASP A 173 6.57 -22.06 -11.74
CA ASP A 173 5.84 -23.31 -12.01
C ASP A 173 5.32 -23.46 -13.44
N GLY A 174 5.59 -22.47 -14.31
CA GLY A 174 5.11 -22.48 -15.69
C GLY A 174 3.59 -22.40 -15.82
N SER A 175 2.88 -22.03 -14.75
CA SER A 175 1.44 -21.80 -14.80
C SER A 175 1.14 -20.51 -15.55
N GLU A 176 0.32 -20.60 -16.58
CA GLU A 176 -0.26 -19.43 -17.22
C GLU A 176 -1.32 -18.85 -16.28
N LEU A 177 -1.14 -17.59 -15.88
CA LEU A 177 -2.24 -16.84 -15.27
C LEU A 177 -3.35 -16.71 -16.33
N PRO A 178 -4.64 -16.73 -15.94
CA PRO A 178 -5.69 -16.41 -16.90
C PRO A 178 -5.55 -14.94 -17.30
N VAL A 179 -4.91 -14.74 -18.44
CA VAL A 179 -4.93 -13.49 -19.17
C VAL A 179 -6.31 -13.45 -19.83
N ARG A 180 -7.17 -12.52 -19.41
CA ARG A 180 -8.43 -12.32 -20.15
C ARG A 180 -8.10 -11.79 -21.54
N ALA A 181 -8.82 -12.27 -22.55
CA ALA A 181 -8.62 -11.88 -23.94
C ALA A 181 -8.96 -10.40 -24.23
N ASP A 182 -9.63 -9.71 -23.31
CA ASP A 182 -10.05 -8.32 -23.40
C ASP A 182 -9.07 -7.32 -22.75
N LEU A 183 -7.92 -7.78 -22.24
CA LEU A 183 -6.92 -6.87 -21.68
C LEU A 183 -6.33 -5.94 -22.75
N SER A 184 -6.21 -4.66 -22.41
CA SER A 184 -5.55 -3.67 -23.26
C SER A 184 -4.12 -4.11 -23.59
N PRO A 185 -3.65 -3.92 -24.84
CA PRO A 185 -2.27 -4.22 -25.19
C PRO A 185 -1.27 -3.47 -24.30
N ALA A 186 -0.15 -4.11 -23.99
CA ALA A 186 0.91 -3.47 -23.19
C ALA A 186 1.33 -2.12 -23.79
N GLY A 187 1.50 -1.11 -22.92
CA GLY A 187 1.77 0.28 -23.28
C GLY A 187 0.54 1.13 -23.57
N THR A 188 -0.66 0.55 -23.63
CA THR A 188 -1.91 1.31 -23.76
C THR A 188 -2.12 2.17 -22.51
N VAL A 189 -2.36 3.47 -22.67
CA VAL A 189 -2.70 4.36 -21.55
C VAL A 189 -4.08 4.00 -21.03
N LEU A 190 -4.14 3.60 -19.76
CA LEU A 190 -5.38 3.30 -19.04
C LEU A 190 -5.88 4.55 -18.30
N ARG A 191 -4.95 5.32 -17.74
CA ARG A 191 -5.21 6.54 -16.96
C ARG A 191 -4.07 7.54 -17.11
N ASP A 192 -4.38 8.83 -17.10
CA ASP A 192 -3.43 9.93 -17.09
C ASP A 192 -4.09 11.09 -16.34
N ASP A 193 -3.81 11.17 -15.05
CA ASP A 193 -4.50 12.05 -14.11
C ASP A 193 -3.54 13.09 -13.54
N ASP A 194 -3.95 14.35 -13.60
CA ASP A 194 -3.26 15.47 -12.96
C ASP A 194 -3.92 15.81 -11.63
N PHE A 195 -3.09 15.95 -10.60
CA PHE A 195 -3.48 16.29 -9.24
C PHE A 195 -2.91 17.67 -8.88
N PRO A 196 -3.76 18.67 -8.58
CA PRO A 196 -3.28 19.95 -8.09
C PRO A 196 -2.64 19.78 -6.70
N ALA A 197 -1.72 20.68 -6.35
CA ALA A 197 -1.04 20.69 -5.05
C ALA A 197 -2.01 20.69 -3.86
N SER A 198 -3.18 21.30 -4.01
CA SER A 198 -4.24 21.36 -3.00
C SER A 198 -4.78 19.99 -2.58
N ASP A 199 -4.56 18.94 -3.38
CA ASP A 199 -5.03 17.59 -3.07
C ASP A 199 -4.13 16.90 -2.04
N PHE A 200 -2.89 17.38 -1.88
CA PHE A 200 -1.91 16.76 -1.00
C PHE A 200 -1.40 17.68 0.10
N VAL A 201 -1.39 18.99 -0.14
CA VAL A 201 -0.86 19.98 0.81
C VAL A 201 -1.98 20.50 1.70
N VAL A 202 -1.82 20.32 3.01
CA VAL A 202 -2.72 20.87 4.03
C VAL A 202 -1.99 22.00 4.74
N ASP A 203 -2.60 23.18 4.81
CA ASP A 203 -2.04 24.38 5.45
C ASP A 203 -0.64 24.81 4.94
N GLY A 204 -0.31 24.46 3.69
CA GLY A 204 0.96 24.81 3.05
C GLY A 204 2.12 23.87 3.38
N GLU A 205 1.89 22.80 4.15
CA GLU A 205 2.91 21.79 4.47
C GLU A 205 2.64 20.48 3.72
N PRO A 206 3.68 19.87 3.11
CA PRO A 206 3.53 18.53 2.55
C PRO A 206 3.43 17.49 3.68
N PRO A 207 2.55 16.50 3.58
CA PRO A 207 2.56 15.36 4.48
C PRO A 207 3.92 14.62 4.47
N PRO A 208 4.26 13.92 5.58
CA PRO A 208 5.56 13.28 5.74
C PRO A 208 5.94 12.27 4.64
N TRP A 209 4.96 11.62 4.01
CA TRP A 209 5.18 10.65 2.93
C TRP A 209 5.56 11.32 1.58
N MET A 210 5.38 12.64 1.44
CA MET A 210 5.88 13.42 0.31
C MET A 210 7.30 13.97 0.53
N VAL A 211 8.01 13.53 1.57
CA VAL A 211 9.36 13.98 1.86
C VAL A 211 10.32 12.79 1.81
N ALA A 212 11.29 12.84 0.90
CA ALA A 212 12.42 11.92 0.91
C ALA A 212 13.45 12.41 1.95
N GLY A 213 13.44 11.79 3.13
CA GLY A 213 14.40 12.10 4.19
C GLY A 213 15.83 11.69 3.87
N ASP A 214 16.77 12.04 4.72
CA ASP A 214 18.22 11.90 4.46
C ASP A 214 18.95 11.06 5.52
N SER A 215 18.24 10.54 6.52
CA SER A 215 18.84 9.88 7.68
C SER A 215 18.01 8.71 8.22
N ALA A 216 18.68 7.76 8.87
CA ALA A 216 18.01 6.64 9.55
C ALA A 216 17.03 7.13 10.63
N ASP A 217 17.34 8.22 11.35
CA ASP A 217 16.44 8.77 12.39
C ASP A 217 15.15 9.37 11.80
N PHE A 218 15.23 9.97 10.62
CA PHE A 218 14.04 10.38 9.87
C PHE A 218 13.16 9.17 9.56
N TYR A 219 13.74 8.12 8.96
CA TYR A 219 12.97 6.93 8.57
C TYR A 219 12.43 6.16 9.78
N ARG A 220 13.18 6.06 10.88
CA ARG A 220 12.67 5.52 12.15
C ARG A 220 11.45 6.28 12.64
N THR A 221 11.45 7.61 12.51
CA THR A 221 10.32 8.44 12.93
C THR A 221 9.11 8.22 12.01
N TYR A 222 9.32 8.25 10.70
CA TYR A 222 8.30 7.99 9.68
C TYR A 222 7.63 6.61 9.89
N LEU A 223 8.43 5.56 10.04
CA LEU A 223 7.93 4.19 10.22
C LEU A 223 7.22 4.00 11.57
N ARG A 224 7.70 4.65 12.63
CA ARG A 224 7.02 4.62 13.94
C ARG A 224 5.67 5.33 13.89
N GLU A 225 5.55 6.41 13.12
CA GLU A 225 4.27 7.10 12.92
C GLU A 225 3.28 6.18 12.20
N ALA A 226 3.70 5.53 11.11
CA ALA A 226 2.87 4.56 10.39
C ALA A 226 2.40 3.41 11.30
N TYR A 227 3.30 2.85 12.10
CA TYR A 227 2.98 1.82 13.10
C TYR A 227 1.96 2.32 14.13
N THR A 228 2.13 3.53 14.64
CA THR A 228 1.24 4.10 15.68
C THR A 228 -0.16 4.36 15.11
N VAL A 229 -0.25 4.93 13.92
CA VAL A 229 -1.53 5.22 13.25
C VAL A 229 -2.29 3.93 12.92
N ALA A 230 -1.56 2.87 12.54
CA ALA A 230 -2.12 1.55 12.27
C ALA A 230 -2.50 0.74 13.53
N GLY A 231 -2.41 1.33 14.73
CA GLY A 231 -2.76 0.63 15.97
C GLY A 231 -1.73 -0.42 16.37
N GLU A 232 -0.44 -0.11 16.17
CA GLU A 232 0.69 -0.97 16.52
C GLU A 232 0.77 -2.26 15.67
N ASP A 233 0.50 -2.14 14.37
CA ASP A 233 0.60 -3.26 13.41
C ASP A 233 1.95 -3.23 12.67
N PRO A 234 2.83 -4.24 12.83
CA PRO A 234 4.12 -4.31 12.15
C PRO A 234 4.02 -4.34 10.62
N SER A 235 2.93 -4.90 10.05
CA SER A 235 2.72 -4.94 8.60
C SER A 235 2.58 -3.54 7.99
N ALA A 236 2.09 -2.57 8.77
CA ALA A 236 1.97 -1.18 8.33
C ALA A 236 3.33 -0.52 8.10
N VAL A 237 4.39 -0.99 8.77
CA VAL A 237 5.75 -0.49 8.59
C VAL A 237 6.29 -0.87 7.21
N LEU A 238 6.13 -2.14 6.82
CA LEU A 238 6.54 -2.60 5.49
C LEU A 238 5.71 -1.94 4.38
N ARG A 239 4.40 -1.77 4.62
CA ARG A 239 3.52 -1.06 3.69
C ARG A 239 3.95 0.39 3.48
N ALA A 240 4.29 1.11 4.55
CA ALA A 240 4.75 2.49 4.47
C ALA A 240 6.05 2.63 3.64
N VAL A 241 6.95 1.65 3.70
CA VAL A 241 8.14 1.61 2.82
C VAL A 241 7.74 1.45 1.36
N GLY A 242 6.81 0.52 1.08
CA GLY A 242 6.27 0.32 -0.27
C GLY A 242 5.56 1.56 -0.81
N ASP A 243 4.84 2.29 0.05
CA ASP A 243 4.18 3.54 -0.31
C ASP A 243 5.22 4.61 -0.63
N LEU A 244 6.26 4.79 0.19
CA LEU A 244 7.35 5.71 -0.11
C LEU A 244 8.00 5.40 -1.47
N LYS A 245 8.24 4.12 -1.79
CA LYS A 245 8.78 3.67 -3.10
C LYS A 245 7.82 3.88 -4.27
N ALA A 246 6.51 3.92 -4.01
CA ALA A 246 5.50 4.23 -5.03
C ALA A 246 5.51 5.70 -5.44
N TRP A 247 6.12 6.58 -4.63
CA TRP A 247 6.17 8.01 -4.89
C TRP A 247 7.56 8.54 -5.25
N TRP A 248 8.61 7.97 -4.66
CA TRP A 248 10.00 8.42 -4.84
C TRP A 248 10.87 7.32 -5.45
N THR A 249 11.75 7.70 -6.37
CA THR A 249 12.97 6.93 -6.63
C THR A 249 14.04 7.40 -5.65
N LEU A 250 14.36 6.55 -4.67
CA LEU A 250 15.28 6.88 -3.58
C LEU A 250 16.74 6.63 -3.96
N THR A 251 17.66 7.30 -3.26
CA THR A 251 19.09 7.01 -3.37
C THR A 251 19.48 5.75 -2.62
N ASP A 252 20.66 5.19 -2.93
CA ASP A 252 21.16 4.02 -2.21
C ASP A 252 21.38 4.30 -0.72
N ALA A 253 21.83 5.51 -0.37
CA ALA A 253 21.98 5.94 1.01
C ALA A 253 20.63 6.01 1.76
N GLN A 254 19.57 6.45 1.07
CA GLN A 254 18.23 6.50 1.64
C GLN A 254 17.67 5.09 1.86
N GLU A 255 17.81 4.19 0.89
CA GLU A 255 17.38 2.80 1.06
C GLU A 255 18.19 2.10 2.17
N ALA A 256 19.49 2.38 2.30
CA ALA A 256 20.32 1.85 3.39
C ALA A 256 19.82 2.33 4.77
N ASN A 257 19.41 3.60 4.88
CA ASN A 257 18.84 4.16 6.10
C ASN A 257 17.46 3.55 6.43
N ILE A 258 16.64 3.25 5.42
CA ILE A 258 15.35 2.55 5.60
C ILE A 258 15.60 1.13 6.13
N LEU A 259 16.52 0.38 5.51
CA LEU A 259 16.85 -0.97 5.97
C LEU A 259 17.42 -0.95 7.40
N GLU A 260 18.23 0.06 7.75
CA GLU A 260 18.67 0.26 9.13
C GLU A 260 17.52 0.48 10.10
N ALA A 261 16.50 1.25 9.70
CA ALA A 261 15.31 1.49 10.52
C ALA A 261 14.44 0.23 10.69
N LEU A 262 14.42 -0.66 9.69
CA LEU A 262 13.67 -1.93 9.73
C LEU A 262 14.39 -3.03 10.53
N ARG A 263 15.72 -2.97 10.60
CA ARG A 263 16.60 -4.02 11.15
C ARG A 263 16.12 -4.62 12.47
N ASP A 264 15.73 -3.76 13.41
CA ASP A 264 15.37 -4.13 14.78
C ASP A 264 13.88 -3.87 15.06
N TYR A 265 13.06 -3.68 14.02
CA TYR A 265 11.65 -3.37 14.20
C TYR A 265 10.88 -4.60 14.71
N PRO A 266 10.15 -4.50 15.84
CA PRO A 266 9.41 -5.64 16.38
C PRO A 266 8.37 -6.18 15.38
N GLY A 267 8.33 -7.50 15.20
CA GLY A 267 7.37 -8.18 14.33
C GLY A 267 7.76 -8.24 12.86
N ILE A 268 8.92 -7.69 12.48
CA ILE A 268 9.50 -7.92 11.15
C ILE A 268 10.44 -9.13 11.22
N GLU A 269 10.23 -10.08 10.31
CA GLU A 269 10.97 -11.33 10.24
C GLU A 269 11.64 -11.51 8.88
N LEU A 270 12.74 -12.26 8.84
CA LEU A 270 13.34 -12.68 7.58
C LEU A 270 12.64 -13.95 7.11
N ARG A 271 11.88 -13.84 6.02
CA ARG A 271 11.08 -14.96 5.51
C ARG A 271 11.89 -15.98 4.73
N GLY A 272 12.94 -15.52 4.04
CA GLY A 272 13.83 -16.34 3.25
C GLY A 272 14.36 -15.63 2.01
N VAL A 273 14.86 -16.41 1.07
CA VAL A 273 15.36 -15.98 -0.24
C VAL A 273 14.59 -16.66 -1.36
N THR A 274 14.45 -15.98 -2.50
CA THR A 274 13.77 -16.50 -3.70
C THR A 274 14.16 -15.68 -4.92
N GLN A 275 13.60 -16.02 -6.07
CA GLN A 275 13.60 -15.16 -7.24
C GLN A 275 12.26 -14.41 -7.31
N ASP A 276 12.31 -13.09 -7.47
CA ASP A 276 11.10 -12.28 -7.64
C ASP A 276 10.46 -12.51 -9.03
N ARG A 277 9.24 -11.99 -9.24
CA ARG A 277 8.56 -12.16 -10.55
C ARG A 277 9.23 -11.42 -11.71
N GLY A 278 10.19 -10.53 -11.43
CA GLY A 278 11.05 -9.89 -12.42
C GLY A 278 12.33 -10.67 -12.74
N GLY A 279 12.55 -11.83 -12.10
CA GLY A 279 13.73 -12.67 -12.31
C GLY A 279 14.95 -12.30 -11.46
N ARG A 280 14.79 -11.43 -10.45
CA ARG A 280 15.90 -10.99 -9.59
C ARG A 280 15.99 -11.85 -8.34
N ASP A 281 17.21 -12.20 -7.93
CA ASP A 281 17.44 -12.88 -6.67
C ASP A 281 17.20 -11.90 -5.51
N VAL A 282 16.31 -12.24 -4.60
CA VAL A 282 15.87 -11.39 -3.50
C VAL A 282 15.83 -12.13 -2.17
N PHE A 283 15.95 -11.39 -1.07
CA PHE A 283 15.46 -11.82 0.23
C PHE A 283 14.19 -11.06 0.59
N ALA A 284 13.34 -11.66 1.42
CA ALA A 284 12.08 -11.04 1.84
C ALA A 284 12.05 -10.78 3.35
N LEU A 285 11.76 -9.53 3.71
CA LEU A 285 11.33 -9.17 5.07
C LEU A 285 9.81 -9.25 5.11
N SER A 286 9.24 -9.87 6.14
CA SER A 286 7.80 -10.09 6.25
C SER A 286 7.25 -9.63 7.59
N ALA A 287 5.99 -9.23 7.60
CA ALA A 287 5.22 -8.99 8.80
C ALA A 287 3.76 -9.37 8.58
N VAL A 288 3.17 -10.09 9.53
CA VAL A 288 1.76 -10.46 9.51
C VAL A 288 0.97 -9.39 10.24
N THR A 289 -0.17 -8.99 9.67
CA THR A 289 -1.12 -8.08 10.33
C THR A 289 -1.49 -8.57 11.72
N SER A 290 -1.80 -7.65 12.65
CA SER A 290 -2.18 -8.02 14.03
C SER A 290 -3.43 -8.91 14.09
N ALA A 291 -4.30 -8.84 13.07
CA ALA A 291 -5.47 -9.71 12.92
C ALA A 291 -5.16 -11.11 12.36
N GLY A 292 -3.94 -11.35 11.86
CA GLY A 292 -3.54 -12.62 11.24
C GLY A 292 -4.09 -12.84 9.82
N LEU A 293 -4.68 -11.82 9.21
CA LEU A 293 -5.43 -11.96 7.96
C LEU A 293 -4.60 -11.69 6.70
N HIS A 294 -3.50 -10.94 6.83
CA HIS A 294 -2.60 -10.63 5.72
C HIS A 294 -1.14 -10.72 6.15
N GLU A 295 -0.29 -11.13 5.22
CA GLU A 295 1.17 -11.02 5.29
C GLU A 295 1.62 -9.95 4.30
N GLU A 296 2.38 -8.97 4.80
CA GLU A 296 3.10 -8.02 3.96
C GLU A 296 4.55 -8.47 3.84
N MET A 297 5.07 -8.48 2.62
CA MET A 297 6.47 -8.77 2.32
C MET A 297 7.11 -7.61 1.56
N LEU A 298 8.34 -7.29 1.93
CA LEU A 298 9.24 -6.38 1.22
C LEU A 298 10.40 -7.19 0.64
N LEU A 299 10.64 -7.04 -0.66
CA LEU A 299 11.65 -7.77 -1.41
C LEU A 299 12.88 -6.89 -1.62
N VAL A 300 14.04 -7.40 -1.23
CA VAL A 300 15.32 -6.69 -1.33
C VAL A 300 16.27 -7.51 -2.19
N SER A 301 16.82 -6.87 -3.22
CA SER A 301 17.77 -7.46 -4.17
C SER A 301 19.01 -7.97 -3.45
N LEU A 302 19.38 -9.23 -3.70
CA LEU A 302 20.64 -9.80 -3.21
C LEU A 302 21.85 -9.23 -3.96
N ASP A 303 21.66 -8.75 -5.19
CA ASP A 303 22.72 -8.22 -6.03
C ASP A 303 23.03 -6.74 -5.76
N THR A 304 22.00 -5.94 -5.45
CA THR A 304 22.13 -4.48 -5.33
C THR A 304 21.82 -3.96 -3.94
N GLY A 305 21.22 -4.78 -3.06
CA GLY A 305 20.74 -4.35 -1.75
C GLY A 305 19.52 -3.42 -1.79
N ARG A 306 19.03 -3.05 -2.98
CA ARG A 306 17.87 -2.17 -3.15
C ARG A 306 16.56 -2.90 -2.84
N ILE A 307 15.59 -2.15 -2.33
CA ILE A 307 14.20 -2.56 -2.19
C ILE A 307 13.57 -2.55 -3.58
N VAL A 308 13.23 -3.73 -4.08
CA VAL A 308 12.86 -3.95 -5.49
C VAL A 308 11.44 -4.46 -5.69
N GLY A 309 10.73 -4.82 -4.61
CA GLY A 309 9.33 -5.19 -4.71
C GLY A 309 8.62 -5.35 -3.37
N SER A 310 7.32 -5.58 -3.44
CA SER A 310 6.49 -5.95 -2.29
C SER A 310 5.40 -6.93 -2.70
N GLU A 311 4.93 -7.73 -1.75
CA GLU A 311 3.81 -8.66 -1.92
C GLU A 311 2.89 -8.57 -0.70
N THR A 312 1.59 -8.43 -0.94
CA THR A 312 0.56 -8.60 0.08
C THR A 312 -0.19 -9.89 -0.18
N THR A 313 -0.19 -10.79 0.80
CA THR A 313 -0.91 -12.07 0.72
C THR A 313 -2.05 -12.10 1.72
N TYR A 314 -3.25 -12.47 1.26
CA TYR A 314 -4.37 -12.82 2.12
C TYR A 314 -4.14 -14.21 2.74
N LEU A 315 -4.12 -14.26 4.06
CA LEU A 315 -4.00 -15.48 4.88
C LEU A 315 -5.32 -15.91 5.51
N GLY A 316 -6.34 -15.04 5.48
CA GLY A 316 -7.63 -15.31 6.12
C GLY A 316 -8.44 -16.40 5.42
N ASP A 317 -9.51 -16.81 6.07
CA ASP A 317 -10.48 -17.81 5.63
C ASP A 317 -11.93 -17.31 5.75
N ASP A 318 -12.13 -15.99 5.67
CA ASP A 318 -13.45 -15.36 5.82
C ASP A 318 -14.36 -15.76 4.65
N PRO A 319 -15.49 -16.45 4.90
CA PRO A 319 -16.41 -16.87 3.84
C PRO A 319 -17.11 -15.70 3.13
N GLU A 320 -17.12 -14.49 3.71
CA GLU A 320 -17.65 -13.29 3.06
C GLU A 320 -16.66 -12.67 2.06
N ILE A 321 -15.38 -13.05 2.11
CA ILE A 321 -14.36 -12.62 1.17
C ILE A 321 -14.20 -13.71 0.09
N PRO A 322 -14.49 -13.41 -1.19
CA PRO A 322 -14.39 -14.39 -2.28
C PRO A 322 -12.93 -14.61 -2.71
N MET A 323 -12.00 -14.74 -1.76
CA MET A 323 -10.59 -15.06 -1.98
C MET A 323 -10.20 -16.27 -1.14
N ALA A 324 -9.52 -17.22 -1.77
CA ALA A 324 -8.97 -18.35 -1.04
C ALA A 324 -7.82 -17.88 -0.12
N PRO A 325 -7.60 -18.54 1.03
CA PRO A 325 -6.39 -18.34 1.81
C PRO A 325 -5.13 -18.56 0.95
N ASN A 326 -4.05 -17.85 1.26
CA ASN A 326 -2.80 -17.83 0.50
C ASN A 326 -3.01 -17.34 -0.94
N THR A 327 -3.69 -16.21 -1.06
CA THR A 327 -3.91 -15.50 -2.32
C THR A 327 -3.16 -14.18 -2.28
N VAL A 328 -2.33 -13.92 -3.29
CA VAL A 328 -1.69 -12.60 -3.44
C VAL A 328 -2.75 -11.58 -3.86
N MET A 329 -2.89 -10.55 -3.03
CA MET A 329 -3.80 -9.42 -3.27
C MET A 329 -3.11 -8.29 -4.02
N SER A 330 -1.83 -8.07 -3.71
CA SER A 330 -1.02 -7.05 -4.37
C SER A 330 0.40 -7.57 -4.57
N TYR A 331 0.97 -7.25 -5.72
CA TYR A 331 2.40 -7.41 -5.96
C TYR A 331 2.91 -6.18 -6.68
N ARG A 332 4.03 -5.61 -6.23
CA ARG A 332 4.64 -4.41 -6.81
C ARG A 332 6.11 -4.65 -7.07
N LEU A 333 6.62 -4.15 -8.20
CA LEU A 333 8.04 -4.13 -8.54
C LEU A 333 8.49 -2.71 -8.84
N TRP A 334 9.67 -2.37 -8.34
CA TRP A 334 10.41 -1.13 -8.61
C TRP A 334 11.76 -1.45 -9.24
N ASP A 335 12.47 -0.43 -9.72
CA ASP A 335 13.85 -0.54 -10.23
C ASP A 335 13.99 -1.63 -11.31
N LEU A 336 12.99 -1.75 -12.18
CA LEU A 336 13.10 -2.55 -13.39
C LEU A 336 13.88 -1.75 -14.43
N ALA A 337 14.82 -2.40 -15.11
CA ALA A 337 15.47 -1.79 -16.27
C ALA A 337 14.41 -1.47 -17.32
N ASP A 338 14.48 -0.28 -17.92
CA ASP A 338 13.66 0.06 -19.09
C ASP A 338 13.92 -1.01 -20.17
N GLY A 339 12.90 -1.84 -20.45
CA GLY A 339 12.96 -2.91 -21.45
C GLY A 339 12.83 -2.42 -22.88
#